data_AF-A0A7C3SJ18-F1
#
_entry.id   AF-A0A7C3SJ18-F1
#
_cell.length_a   1.000
_cell.length_b   1.000
_cell.length_c   1.000
_cell.angle_alpha   90.00
_cell.angle_beta   90.00
_cell.angle_gamma   90.00
#
_symmetry.space_group_name_H-M   'P 1'
#
loop_
_entity.id
_entity.type
_entity.pdbx_description
1 polymer ?
#
loop_
_entity_poly.entity_id
_entity_poly.type
_entity_poly.pdbx_seq_one_letter_code
_entity_poly.pdbx_strand_id
1 'polypeptide(L)' 'MNLTKYPRNDELMKYLDIRIAVIEVRVGESDEEAWNRHLKEYPEHRNVSVKIFHRPSPTPQEKSREL' A
#
# COMPACT_ATOMS: atom_id res chain seq x y z
N MET A 1 -1.65 -24.30 8.55
CA MET A 1 -1.87 -23.89 7.15
C MET A 1 -0.56 -24.16 6.41
N ASN A 2 -0.51 -25.20 5.57
CA ASN A 2 0.72 -25.59 4.87
C ASN A 2 0.82 -24.75 3.59
N LEU A 3 1.76 -23.81 3.55
CA LEU A 3 2.10 -23.06 2.34
C LEU A 3 2.93 -23.97 1.45
N THR A 4 2.33 -24.49 0.39
CA THR A 4 3.04 -25.22 -0.66
C THR A 4 4.03 -24.26 -1.32
N LYS A 5 5.33 -24.47 -1.07
CA LYS A 5 6.40 -23.70 -1.73
C LYS A 5 6.53 -24.20 -3.16
N TYR A 6 6.08 -23.39 -4.12
CA TYR A 6 6.39 -23.65 -5.53
C TYR A 6 7.88 -23.38 -5.79
N PRO A 7 8.53 -24.17 -6.65
CA PRO A 7 9.90 -23.90 -7.06
C PRO A 7 9.96 -22.52 -7.70
N ARG A 8 10.92 -21.70 -7.27
CA ARG A 8 11.15 -20.37 -7.79
C ARG A 8 11.45 -20.49 -9.29
N ASN A 9 10.56 -19.95 -10.13
CA ASN A 9 10.74 -19.95 -11.58
C ASN A 9 11.26 -18.56 -12.00
N ASP A 10 12.56 -18.48 -12.25
CA ASP A 10 13.25 -17.22 -12.54
C ASP A 10 12.79 -16.56 -13.85
N GLU A 11 12.20 -17.32 -14.79
CA GLU A 11 11.59 -16.74 -15.99
C GLU A 11 10.29 -15.99 -15.68
N LEU A 12 9.45 -16.53 -14.79
CA LEU A 12 8.23 -15.84 -14.36
C LEU A 12 8.53 -14.55 -13.60
N MET A 13 9.60 -14.55 -12.80
CA MET A 13 10.05 -13.39 -12.03
C MET A 13 10.50 -12.23 -12.94
N LYS A 14 10.93 -12.50 -14.18
CA LYS A 14 11.24 -11.44 -15.17
C LYS A 14 9.99 -10.69 -15.65
N TYR A 15 8.83 -11.34 -15.62
CA TYR A 15 7.55 -10.73 -16.01
C TYR A 15 6.74 -10.21 -14.81
N LEU A 16 7.07 -10.64 -13.60
CA LEU A 16 6.48 -10.19 -12.34
C LEU A 16 7.31 -9.06 -11.70
N ASP A 17 7.40 -7.90 -12.35
CA ASP A 17 7.82 -6.66 -11.66
C ASP A 17 6.63 -6.05 -10.91
N ILE A 18 6.14 -6.78 -9.90
CA ILE A 18 5.05 -6.30 -9.03
C ILE A 18 5.69 -5.52 -7.88
N ARG A 19 5.69 -4.20 -8.01
CA ARG A 19 6.00 -3.30 -6.91
C ARG A 19 4.69 -2.92 -6.21
N ILE A 20 4.62 -3.17 -4.91
CA ILE A 20 3.45 -2.84 -4.09
C ILE A 20 3.77 -1.56 -3.33
N ALA A 21 3.02 -0.50 -3.59
CA ALA A 21 3.04 0.71 -2.77
C ALA A 21 1.91 0.65 -1.74
N VAL A 22 2.25 0.83 -0.46
CA VAL A 22 1.28 0.96 0.64
C VAL A 22 1.25 2.42 1.05
N ILE A 23 0.08 3.05 0.93
CA ILE A 23 -0.08 4.50 1.13
C ILE A 23 -1.15 4.72 2.18
N GLU A 24 -0.78 5.44 3.23
CA GLU A 24 -1.73 5.92 4.23
C GLU A 24 -2.43 7.18 3.70
N VAL A 25 -3.76 7.10 3.64
CA VAL A 25 -4.65 8.23 3.36
C VAL A 25 -4.93 8.97 4.67
N ARG A 26 -4.59 10.26 4.72
CA ARG A 26 -4.79 11.11 5.91
C ARG A 26 -6.27 11.52 6.05
N VAL A 27 -6.66 11.97 7.24
CA VAL A 27 -8.02 12.47 7.48
C VAL A 27 -8.30 13.68 6.59
N GLY A 28 -9.34 13.58 5.76
CA GLY A 28 -9.73 14.63 4.81
C GLY A 28 -8.96 14.62 3.49
N GLU A 29 -8.02 13.70 3.31
CA GLU A 29 -7.29 13.49 2.06
C GLU A 29 -8.06 12.48 1.19
N SER A 30 -8.11 12.75 -0.11
CA SER A 30 -8.60 11.79 -1.11
C SER A 30 -7.52 10.80 -1.53
N ASP A 31 -7.92 9.69 -2.14
CA ASP A 31 -6.98 8.68 -2.66
C ASP A 31 -6.03 9.26 -3.71
N GLU A 32 -6.52 10.15 -4.57
CA GLU A 32 -5.71 10.83 -5.58
C GLU A 32 -4.67 11.77 -4.95
N GLU A 33 -5.04 12.50 -3.90
CA GLU A 33 -4.12 13.38 -3.17
C GLU A 33 -3.05 12.57 -2.45
N ALA A 34 -3.44 11.47 -1.79
CA ALA A 34 -2.51 10.54 -1.16
C ALA A 34 -1.54 9.92 -2.18
N TRP A 35 -2.05 9.54 -3.36
CA TRP A 35 -1.22 9.02 -4.46
C TRP A 35 -0.25 10.07 -5.02
N ASN A 36 -0.73 11.29 -5.26
CA ASN A 36 0.11 12.38 -5.76
C ASN A 36 1.20 12.76 -4.76
N ARG A 37 0.90 12.75 -3.45
CA ARG A 37 1.89 12.94 -2.40
C ARG A 37 2.95 11.84 -2.41
N HIS A 38 2.53 10.57 -2.52
CA HIS A 38 3.44 9.43 -2.63
C HIS A 38 4.37 9.54 -3.85
N LEU A 39 3.83 9.91 -5.02
CA LEU A 39 4.62 10.07 -6.24
C LEU A 39 5.60 11.25 -6.20
N LYS A 40 5.34 12.29 -5.40
CA LYS A 40 6.32 13.37 -5.18
C LYS A 40 7.55 12.88 -4.42
N GLU A 41 7.36 11.93 -3.50
CA GLU A 41 8.44 11.36 -2.68
C GLU A 41 9.12 10.19 -3.40
N TYR A 42 8.36 9.41 -4.18
CA TYR A 42 8.83 8.23 -4.92
C TYR A 42 8.38 8.26 -6.40
N PRO A 43 9.02 9.09 -7.25
CA PRO A 43 8.64 9.24 -8.66
C PRO A 43 8.74 7.93 -9.47
N GLU A 44 9.63 7.02 -9.07
CA GLU A 44 9.83 5.70 -9.68
C GLU A 44 8.63 4.77 -9.52
N HIS A 45 7.71 5.08 -8.60
CA HIS A 45 6.49 4.32 -8.39
C HIS A 45 5.37 4.65 -9.38
N ARG A 46 5.59 5.54 -10.36
CA ARG A 46 4.56 5.95 -11.32
C ARG A 46 3.95 4.80 -12.13
N ASN A 47 4.70 3.73 -12.36
CA ASN A 47 4.30 2.59 -13.21
C ASN A 47 4.02 1.30 -12.42
N VAL A 48 3.72 1.39 -11.12
CA VAL A 48 3.52 0.20 -10.26
C VAL A 48 2.06 -0.09 -10.02
N SER A 49 1.72 -1.37 -9.79
CA SER A 49 0.37 -1.77 -9.38
C SER A 49 0.10 -1.29 -7.95
N VAL A 50 -0.72 -0.25 -7.81
CA VAL A 50 -1.02 0.39 -6.51
C VAL A 50 -2.18 -0.31 -5.81
N LYS A 51 -2.06 -0.49 -4.49
CA LYS A 51 -3.17 -0.88 -3.63
C LYS A 51 -3.27 0.10 -2.45
N ILE A 52 -4.35 0.87 -2.42
CA ILE A 52 -4.60 1.87 -1.37
C ILE A 52 -5.33 1.19 -0.21
N PHE A 53 -4.90 1.48 1.02
CA PHE A 53 -5.50 0.96 2.23
C PHE A 53 -5.99 2.14 3.09
N HIS A 54 -7.26 2.11 3.45
CA HIS A 54 -7.81 3.06 4.40
C HIS A 54 -7.57 2.54 5.81
N ARG A 55 -7.04 3.39 6.70
CA ARG A 55 -7.07 3.10 8.13
C ARG A 55 -8.54 3.04 8.54
N PRO A 56 -9.00 2.00 9.27
CA PRO A 56 -10.33 2.03 9.86
C PRO A 56 -10.45 3.30 10.69
N SER A 57 -11.59 3.99 10.58
CA SER A 57 -11.85 5.16 11.41
C SER A 57 -11.59 4.80 12.87
N PRO A 58 -10.90 5.68 13.63
CA PRO A 58 -10.53 5.37 15.00
C PRO A 58 -11.79 4.98 15.75
N THR A 59 -11.77 3.79 16.34
CA THR A 59 -12.90 3.33 17.11
C THR A 59 -13.08 4.27 18.31
N PRO A 60 -14.30 4.44 18.86
CA PRO A 60 -14.51 5.30 20.02
C PRO A 60 -13.58 5.00 21.21
N GLN A 61 -13.02 3.79 21.28
CA GLN A 61 -12.06 3.34 22.30
C GLN A 61 -10.65 3.92 22.13
N GLU A 62 -10.24 4.28 20.91
CA GLU A 62 -8.92 4.89 20.67
C GLU A 62 -8.89 6.38 21.02
N LYS A 63 -10.01 7.10 20.85
CA LYS A 63 -10.15 8.51 21.27
C LYS A 63 -9.99 8.70 22.78
N SER A 64 -10.34 7.69 23.58
CA SER A 64 -10.26 7.74 25.05
C SER A 64 -8.85 7.52 25.60
N ARG A 65 -7.87 7.14 24.77
CA ARG A 65 -6.47 6.92 25.18
C ARG A 65 -5.57 8.14 24.95
N GLU A 66 -6.06 9.16 24.25
CA GLU A 66 -5.34 10.41 23.99
C GLU A 66 -5.77 11.56 24.93
N LEU A 67 -6.59 11.27 25.95
CA LEU A 67 -7.02 12.18 27.02
C LEU A 67 -6.38 11.81 28.36
#